data_AF-A0A258RGW1-F1
#
_entry.id   AF-A0A258RGW1-F1
#
_cell.length_a   1.000
_cell.length_b   1.000
_cell.length_c   1.000
_cell.angle_alpha   90.00
_cell.angle_beta   90.00
_cell.angle_gamma   90.00
#
_symmetry.space_group_name_H-M   'P 1'
#
loop_
_entity.id
_entity.type
_entity.pdbx_description
1 polymer ?
#
loop_
_entity_poly.entity_id
_entity_poly.type
_entity_poly.pdbx_seq_one_letter_code
_entity_poly.pdbx_strand_id
1 'polypeptide(L)'
;YAIGEALFFRRSSIMDFSCSTCHGEAGKRIRLQGLPQLDTPGKDAQATMASWPTYRVSQSSLRTMQHRLWDCYRQMRMPAPDYGSEAITALTVYLNTQAKGGELNVPSIKR
;
A
#
# COMPACT_ATOMS: atom_id res chain seq x y z
N TYR A 1 0.65 -4.00 14.96
CA TYR A 1 1.56 -4.68 14.00
C TYR A 1 0.95 -5.99 13.50
N ALA A 2 0.82 -7.03 14.33
CA ALA A 2 0.36 -8.37 13.91
C ALA A 2 -0.99 -8.40 13.14
N ILE A 3 -1.96 -7.57 13.52
CA ILE A 3 -3.24 -7.45 12.78
C ILE A 3 -3.00 -6.96 11.34
N GLY A 4 -2.12 -5.96 11.16
CA GLY A 4 -1.80 -5.43 9.84
C GLY A 4 -1.08 -6.44 8.96
N GLU A 5 -0.18 -7.22 9.55
CA GLU A 5 0.49 -8.33 8.89
C GLU A 5 -0.52 -9.41 8.45
N ALA A 6 -1.40 -9.85 9.35
CA ALA A 6 -2.44 -10.81 9.03
C ALA A 6 -3.35 -10.32 7.88
N LEU A 7 -3.71 -9.04 7.88
CA LEU A 7 -4.49 -8.43 6.79
C LEU A 7 -3.70 -8.37 5.48
N PHE A 8 -2.40 -8.09 5.53
CA PHE A 8 -1.55 -8.01 4.34
C PHE A 8 -1.47 -9.35 3.59
N PHE A 9 -1.43 -10.47 4.33
CA PHE A 9 -1.38 -11.82 3.77
C PHE A 9 -2.76 -12.48 3.58
N ARG A 10 -3.86 -11.83 3.98
CA ARG A 10 -5.21 -12.40 3.90
C ARG A 10 -5.73 -12.41 2.45
N ARG A 11 -5.92 -13.60 1.89
CA ARG A 11 -6.61 -13.79 0.60
C ARG A 11 -8.13 -13.79 0.79
N SER A 12 -8.87 -13.18 -0.13
CA SER A 12 -10.32 -13.01 -0.02
C SER A 12 -10.96 -12.61 -1.36
N SER A 13 -12.30 -12.64 -1.38
CA SER A 13 -13.14 -12.22 -2.51
C SER A 13 -12.97 -13.07 -3.78
N ILE A 14 -13.68 -12.68 -4.83
CA ILE A 14 -13.84 -13.41 -6.09
C ILE A 14 -12.56 -13.57 -6.91
N MET A 15 -11.52 -12.79 -6.61
CA MET A 15 -10.20 -12.91 -7.26
C MET A 15 -9.16 -13.60 -6.38
N ASP A 16 -9.53 -13.96 -5.14
CA ASP A 16 -8.64 -14.63 -4.18
C ASP A 16 -7.31 -13.90 -3.98
N PHE A 17 -7.35 -12.56 -3.95
CA PHE A 17 -6.18 -11.70 -3.79
C PHE A 17 -5.94 -11.34 -2.32
N SER A 18 -4.67 -11.13 -2.01
CA SER A 18 -4.16 -10.47 -0.80
C SER A 18 -3.23 -9.31 -1.21
N CYS A 19 -2.74 -8.52 -0.27
CA CYS A 19 -1.72 -7.51 -0.59
C CYS A 19 -0.42 -8.18 -1.08
N SER A 20 -0.04 -9.30 -0.46
CA SER A 20 1.17 -10.06 -0.82
C SER A 20 1.10 -10.66 -2.23
N THR A 21 -0.09 -10.88 -2.80
CA THR A 21 -0.26 -11.32 -4.19
C THR A 21 0.44 -10.38 -5.19
N CYS A 22 0.47 -9.08 -4.91
CA CYS A 22 1.13 -8.08 -5.76
C CYS A 22 2.40 -7.51 -5.14
N HIS A 23 2.52 -7.49 -3.81
CA HIS A 23 3.57 -6.79 -3.08
C HIS A 23 4.45 -7.72 -2.23
N GLY A 24 4.45 -9.03 -2.49
CA GLY A 24 5.21 -10.03 -1.75
C GLY A 24 6.53 -10.49 -2.40
N GLU A 25 6.91 -9.92 -3.55
CA GLU A 25 8.14 -10.32 -4.24
C GLU A 25 8.80 -9.13 -4.94
N ALA A 26 10.14 -9.09 -4.92
CA ALA A 26 10.92 -8.05 -5.58
C ALA A 26 10.85 -8.11 -7.10
N GLY A 27 11.01 -6.94 -7.75
CA GLY A 27 11.25 -6.84 -9.19
C GLY A 27 10.05 -7.23 -10.07
N LYS A 28 8.84 -7.28 -9.52
CA LYS A 28 7.62 -7.61 -10.26
C LYS A 28 6.95 -6.38 -10.86
N ARG A 29 6.03 -6.64 -11.81
CA ARG A 29 5.17 -5.64 -12.42
C ARG A 29 3.81 -6.23 -12.78
N ILE A 30 2.77 -5.40 -12.78
CA ILE A 30 1.50 -5.69 -13.45
C ILE A 30 1.39 -4.77 -14.66
N ARG A 31 1.22 -5.36 -15.85
CA ARG A 31 1.34 -4.63 -17.13
C ARG A 31 2.69 -3.90 -17.18
N LEU A 32 2.68 -2.57 -17.20
CA LEU A 32 3.88 -1.72 -17.21
C LEU A 32 4.11 -0.99 -15.87
N GLN A 33 3.37 -1.34 -14.82
CA GLN A 33 3.50 -0.73 -13.49
C GLN A 33 4.43 -1.58 -12.63
N GLY A 34 5.60 -1.04 -12.28
CA GLY A 34 6.49 -1.66 -11.29
C GLY A 34 5.79 -1.77 -9.94
N LEU A 35 5.96 -2.91 -9.27
CA LEU A 35 5.35 -3.19 -7.98
C LEU A 35 6.44 -3.19 -6.91
N PRO A 36 6.34 -2.34 -5.88
CA PRO A 36 7.25 -2.39 -4.75
C PRO A 36 6.99 -3.66 -3.93
N GLN A 37 8.05 -4.29 -3.44
CA GLN A 37 7.94 -5.31 -2.40
C GLN A 37 7.67 -4.63 -1.05
N LEU A 38 6.59 -5.02 -0.36
CA LEU A 38 6.10 -4.39 0.88
C LEU A 38 5.89 -5.38 2.02
N ASP A 39 6.19 -6.66 1.83
CA ASP A 39 6.06 -7.70 2.84
C ASP A 39 7.26 -7.77 3.79
N THR A 40 8.41 -7.20 3.39
CA THR A 40 9.65 -7.21 4.17
C THR A 40 10.28 -5.81 4.26
N PRO A 41 11.14 -5.55 5.25
CA PRO A 41 11.86 -4.28 5.32
C PRO A 41 12.83 -4.11 4.16
N GLY A 42 12.84 -2.92 3.55
CA GLY A 42 13.76 -2.67 2.44
C GLY A 42 13.52 -1.35 1.72
N LYS A 43 14.32 -1.12 0.68
CA LYS A 43 14.32 0.12 -0.12
C LYS A 43 12.97 0.40 -0.77
N ASP A 44 12.26 -0.63 -1.23
CA ASP A 44 10.94 -0.49 -1.86
C ASP A 44 9.89 0.01 -0.87
N ALA A 45 9.83 -0.59 0.33
CA ALA A 45 8.95 -0.15 1.40
C ALA A 45 9.31 1.28 1.87
N GLN A 46 10.60 1.55 2.09
CA GLN A 46 11.12 2.87 2.47
C GLN A 46 10.72 3.94 1.44
N ALA A 47 11.06 3.74 0.17
CA ALA A 47 10.75 4.68 -0.91
C ALA A 47 9.24 4.87 -1.10
N THR A 48 8.46 3.79 -0.94
CA THR A 48 7.00 3.87 -1.06
C THR A 48 6.42 4.69 0.08
N MET A 49 6.62 4.29 1.34
CA MET A 49 5.96 4.93 2.47
C MET A 49 6.48 6.34 2.74
N ALA A 50 7.76 6.60 2.47
CA ALA A 50 8.35 7.92 2.69
C ALA A 50 7.94 8.96 1.64
N SER A 51 7.15 8.58 0.63
CA SER A 51 6.65 9.46 -0.43
C SER A 51 5.13 9.62 -0.42
N TRP A 52 4.45 9.27 0.68
CA TRP A 52 3.03 9.58 0.93
C TRP A 52 2.89 10.60 2.08
N PRO A 53 2.04 11.65 1.97
CA PRO A 53 1.06 11.91 0.91
C PRO A 53 1.69 12.34 -0.42
N THR A 54 0.94 12.17 -1.51
CA THR A 54 1.42 12.43 -2.88
C THR A 54 0.35 13.03 -3.78
N TYR A 55 0.75 13.96 -4.65
CA TYR A 55 -0.07 14.42 -5.76
C TYR A 55 -0.09 13.39 -6.88
N ARG A 56 -1.28 12.92 -7.26
CA ARG A 56 -1.45 11.96 -8.36
C ARG A 56 -1.85 12.66 -9.64
N VAL A 57 -0.94 12.65 -10.64
CA VAL A 57 -1.15 13.30 -11.94
C VAL A 57 -2.41 12.79 -12.63
N SER A 58 -2.67 11.47 -12.59
CA SER A 58 -3.89 10.88 -13.17
C SER A 58 -5.22 11.31 -12.51
N GLN A 59 -5.17 11.94 -11.33
CA GLN A 59 -6.36 12.35 -10.58
C GLN A 59 -6.42 13.85 -10.31
N SER A 60 -5.39 14.60 -10.71
CA SER A 60 -5.21 16.02 -10.40
C SER A 60 -5.51 16.36 -8.93
N SER A 61 -5.06 15.53 -8.00
CA SER A 61 -5.41 15.62 -6.57
C SER A 61 -4.32 15.05 -5.68
N LEU A 62 -4.14 15.65 -4.50
CA LEU A 62 -3.33 15.09 -3.43
C LEU A 62 -4.09 13.95 -2.74
N ARG A 63 -3.42 12.81 -2.56
CA ARG A 63 -3.97 11.62 -1.91
C ARG A 63 -3.09 11.18 -0.73
N THR A 64 -3.74 10.73 0.32
CA THR A 64 -3.10 10.16 1.52
C THR A 64 -3.02 8.63 1.43
N MET A 65 -2.34 8.00 2.39
CA MET A 65 -2.33 6.54 2.52
C MET A 65 -3.73 5.95 2.70
N GLN A 66 -4.63 6.70 3.34
CA GLN A 66 -6.04 6.31 3.49
C GLN A 66 -6.70 6.06 2.13
N HIS A 67 -6.58 7.03 1.22
CA HIS A 67 -7.10 6.88 -0.14
C HIS A 67 -6.38 5.76 -0.90
N ARG A 68 -5.06 5.59 -0.71
CA ARG A 68 -4.31 4.51 -1.38
C ARG A 68 -4.81 3.14 -0.98
N LEU A 69 -5.05 2.90 0.30
CA LEU A 69 -5.56 1.63 0.81
C LEU A 69 -7.01 1.39 0.36
N TRP A 70 -7.88 2.41 0.39
CA TRP A 70 -9.21 2.33 -0.23
C TRP A 70 -9.14 1.88 -1.71
N ASP A 71 -8.24 2.49 -2.48
CA ASP A 71 -8.09 2.19 -3.92
C ASP A 71 -7.53 0.77 -4.15
N CYS A 72 -6.67 0.28 -3.25
CA CYS A 72 -6.18 -1.11 -3.27
C CYS A 72 -7.30 -2.11 -3.02
N TYR A 73 -8.09 -1.94 -1.95
CA TYR A 73 -9.24 -2.81 -1.65
C TYR A 73 -10.24 -2.86 -2.81
N ARG A 74 -10.55 -1.69 -3.40
CA ARG A 74 -11.39 -1.60 -4.60
C ARG A 74 -10.85 -2.43 -5.75
N GLN A 75 -9.55 -2.35 -6.03
CA GLN A 75 -8.90 -3.13 -7.11
C GLN A 75 -8.84 -4.63 -6.81
N MET A 76 -8.84 -5.04 -5.55
CA MET A 76 -8.95 -6.44 -5.13
C MET A 76 -10.40 -6.98 -5.16
N ARG A 77 -11.37 -6.17 -5.60
CA ARG A 77 -12.82 -6.49 -5.55
C ARG A 77 -13.30 -6.80 -4.13
N MET A 78 -12.73 -6.11 -3.16
CA MET A 78 -13.24 -6.09 -1.79
C MET A 78 -14.20 -4.91 -1.61
N PRO A 79 -15.12 -4.98 -0.63
CA PRO A 79 -15.89 -3.80 -0.20
C PRO A 79 -14.97 -2.63 0.18
N ALA A 80 -15.48 -1.41 0.03
CA ALA A 80 -14.74 -0.24 0.47
C ALA A 80 -14.52 -0.30 1.99
N PRO A 81 -13.28 -0.15 2.49
CA PRO A 81 -13.05 -0.07 3.93
C PRO A 81 -13.60 1.25 4.48
N ASP A 82 -14.13 1.22 5.70
CA ASP A 82 -14.61 2.42 6.37
C ASP A 82 -13.47 3.43 6.57
N TYR A 83 -13.82 4.71 6.44
CA TYR A 83 -12.84 5.78 6.55
C TYR A 83 -12.27 5.87 7.97
N GLY A 84 -10.95 5.78 8.12
CA GLY A 84 -10.29 5.80 9.43
C GLY A 84 -10.45 4.52 10.25
N SER A 85 -10.90 3.42 9.62
CA SER A 85 -11.08 2.14 10.29
C SER A 85 -9.79 1.56 10.87
N GLU A 86 -9.95 0.70 11.88
CA GLU A 86 -8.83 -0.02 12.50
C GLU A 86 -8.05 -0.86 11.50
N ALA A 87 -8.71 -1.45 10.49
CA ALA A 87 -8.04 -2.23 9.44
C ALA A 87 -7.03 -1.39 8.65
N ILE A 88 -7.42 -0.16 8.29
CA ILE A 88 -6.54 0.78 7.58
C ILE A 88 -5.40 1.22 8.49
N THR A 89 -5.67 1.52 9.76
CA THR A 89 -4.64 1.89 10.73
C THR A 89 -3.65 0.74 10.94
N ALA A 90 -4.13 -0.49 11.10
CA ALA A 90 -3.31 -1.68 11.29
C ALA A 90 -2.39 -1.94 10.08
N LEU A 91 -2.93 -1.88 8.86
CA LEU A 91 -2.14 -1.97 7.62
C LEU A 91 -1.11 -0.84 7.51
N THR A 92 -1.50 0.39 7.84
CA THR A 92 -0.60 1.54 7.81
C THR A 92 0.57 1.36 8.78
N VAL A 93 0.31 0.85 9.99
CA VAL A 93 1.37 0.53 10.97
C VAL A 93 2.31 -0.55 10.45
N TYR A 94 1.76 -1.63 9.88
CA TYR A 94 2.57 -2.70 9.30
C TYR A 94 3.49 -2.18 8.19
N LEU A 95 2.95 -1.46 7.21
CA LEU A 95 3.70 -0.90 6.10
C LEU A 95 4.79 0.09 6.55
N ASN A 96 4.49 0.97 7.51
CA ASN A 96 5.50 1.89 8.06
C ASN A 96 6.59 1.17 8.85
N THR A 97 6.28 0.01 9.43
CA THR A 97 7.30 -0.82 10.10
C THR A 97 8.30 -1.38 9.09
N GLN A 98 7.82 -1.82 7.92
CA GLN A 98 8.69 -2.27 6.82
C GLN A 98 9.52 -1.11 6.23
N ALA A 99 8.99 0.10 6.30
CA ALA A 99 9.65 1.31 5.80
C ALA A 99 10.59 2.00 6.80
N LYS A 100 10.92 1.37 7.93
CA LYS A 100 11.79 1.97 8.95
C LYS A 100 13.11 2.45 8.34
N GLY A 101 13.49 3.68 8.65
CA GLY A 101 14.70 4.33 8.12
C GLY A 101 14.53 5.04 6.78
N GLY A 102 13.32 5.05 6.19
CA GLY A 102 13.03 5.84 4.99
C GLY A 102 12.98 7.34 5.30
N GLU A 103 13.70 8.15 4.52
CA GLU A 103 13.69 9.60 4.62
C GLU A 103 12.45 10.20 3.93
N LEU A 104 11.66 10.96 4.69
CA LEU A 104 10.42 11.57 4.21
C LEU A 104 10.69 12.60 3.12
N ASN A 105 10.13 12.35 1.94
CA ASN A 105 10.15 13.25 0.79
C ASN A 105 8.70 13.55 0.39
N VAL A 106 8.05 14.42 1.16
CA VAL A 106 6.60 14.68 1.08
C VAL A 106 6.30 16.19 0.99
N PRO A 107 5.29 16.60 0.19
CA PRO A 107 4.48 15.77 -0.70
C PRO A 107 5.27 15.33 -1.95
N SER A 108 5.13 14.06 -2.33
CA SER A 108 5.72 13.55 -3.58
C SER A 108 4.78 13.75 -4.77
N ILE A 109 5.24 13.47 -5.99
CA ILE A 109 4.42 13.43 -7.21
C ILE A 109 4.47 12.03 -7.81
N LYS A 110 3.30 11.45 -8.11
CA LYS A 110 3.17 10.11 -8.73
C LYS A 110 2.18 10.13 -9.89
N ARG A 111 2.27 9.13 -10.78
CA ARG A 111 1.32 8.92 -11.87
C ARG A 111 -0.08 8.50 -11.38
#